data_AF-A0A520HPL8-F1
#
_entry.id   AF-A0A520HPL8-F1
#
_cell.length_a   1.000
_cell.length_b   1.000
_cell.length_c   1.000
_cell.angle_alpha   90.00
_cell.angle_beta   90.00
_cell.angle_gamma   90.00
#
_symmetry.space_group_name_H-M   'P 1'
#
loop_
_entity.id
_entity.type
_entity.pdbx_description
1 polymer ?
#
loop_
_entity_poly.entity_id
_entity_poly.type
_entity_poly.pdbx_seq_one_letter_code
_entity_poly.pdbx_strand_id
1 'polypeptide(L)'
;CYQKLRQEKTFQKLCWRLGTTSLILESAVKIFDKFLQEGATELYESFFRMRHKNGDWIWIWSRARRLRDKDGNITNITLGTHTDISERIKAEEKVRESEQLIRKITSQVPGNTYMFEIEESGKPNILFVNRGNEDFNFNTSLEDIAEDGNKVLEVWHESDRDLLNEKMRDAYQSEATISFQYRIVVNGTIRWRWLQAVPERNEQGKVIWYGATRDITTLVDYIASSEQILFDISHVLRRPISSMLGITSIINEGDLDHEELMYFARQLHPVAKELDEFMIELNRVYEHKRQINSLNIDFSSLVDKRNSLFKQSD
;
A
#
# COMPACT_ATOMS: atom_id res chain seq x y z
N CYS A 1 -14.74 9.65 -47.16
CA CYS A 1 -13.71 10.69 -47.31
C CYS A 1 -12.60 10.34 -48.31
N TYR A 2 -12.17 9.07 -48.43
CA TYR A 2 -10.99 8.70 -49.23
C TYR A 2 -11.06 8.92 -50.77
N GLN A 3 -12.25 9.03 -51.36
CA GLN A 3 -12.38 9.24 -52.83
C GLN A 3 -12.50 10.72 -53.27
N LYS A 4 -12.60 11.68 -52.34
CA LYS A 4 -12.66 13.13 -52.66
C LYS A 4 -11.32 13.87 -52.50
N LEU A 5 -10.26 13.18 -52.10
CA LEU A 5 -8.92 13.76 -51.86
C LEU A 5 -8.14 14.12 -53.14
N ARG A 6 -8.66 13.77 -54.33
CA ARG A 6 -7.92 13.90 -55.59
C ARG A 6 -8.08 15.25 -56.31
N GLN A 7 -8.97 16.13 -55.85
CA GLN A 7 -9.33 17.36 -56.59
C GLN A 7 -9.11 18.69 -55.85
N GLU A 8 -8.90 18.72 -54.53
CA GLU A 8 -8.76 19.98 -53.79
C GLU A 8 -7.29 20.23 -53.39
N LYS A 9 -6.67 21.23 -54.04
CA LYS A 9 -5.24 21.58 -54.01
C LYS A 9 -4.70 22.22 -52.71
N THR A 10 -5.39 22.15 -51.58
CA THR A 10 -4.85 22.75 -50.34
C THR A 10 -5.39 22.09 -49.07
N PHE A 11 -4.47 21.62 -48.23
CA PHE A 11 -4.70 21.08 -46.88
C PHE A 11 -5.55 22.02 -46.01
N GLN A 12 -5.38 23.33 -46.18
CA GLN A 12 -6.16 24.36 -45.51
C GLN A 12 -7.69 24.22 -45.75
N LYS A 13 -8.16 24.02 -46.98
CA LYS A 13 -9.62 23.99 -47.23
C LYS A 13 -10.33 22.75 -46.65
N LEU A 14 -9.61 21.67 -46.40
CA LEU A 14 -10.18 20.43 -45.85
C LEU A 14 -10.44 20.54 -44.34
N CYS A 15 -9.52 21.18 -43.60
CA CYS A 15 -9.68 21.40 -42.15
C CYS A 15 -10.71 22.50 -41.83
N TRP A 16 -10.76 23.58 -42.64
CA TRP A 16 -11.68 24.70 -42.39
C TRP A 16 -13.16 24.36 -42.63
N ARG A 17 -13.48 23.36 -43.47
CA ARG A 17 -14.87 22.94 -43.74
C ARG A 17 -15.50 22.08 -42.64
N LEU A 18 -14.70 21.62 -41.65
CA LEU A 18 -15.15 20.73 -40.57
C LEU A 18 -15.28 21.40 -39.19
N GLY A 19 -15.15 22.73 -39.11
CA GLY A 19 -15.49 23.48 -37.90
C GLY A 19 -14.59 23.16 -36.69
N THR A 20 -13.28 23.20 -36.88
CA THR A 20 -12.27 22.87 -35.86
C THR A 20 -11.47 24.10 -35.44
N THR A 21 -11.82 24.72 -34.31
CA THR A 21 -10.98 25.68 -33.58
C THR A 21 -10.42 25.01 -32.33
N SER A 22 -9.21 24.46 -32.46
CA SER A 22 -8.38 24.01 -31.35
C SER A 22 -6.97 24.53 -31.61
N LEU A 23 -6.34 25.17 -30.62
CA LEU A 23 -4.96 25.69 -30.70
C LEU A 23 -3.94 24.65 -31.22
N ILE A 24 -4.22 23.36 -30.98
CA ILE A 24 -3.39 22.23 -31.40
C ILE A 24 -3.47 22.05 -32.94
N LEU A 25 -4.62 22.32 -33.56
CA LEU A 25 -4.80 22.23 -35.00
C LEU A 25 -4.04 23.35 -35.73
N GLU A 26 -4.04 24.57 -35.18
CA GLU A 26 -3.29 25.69 -35.75
C GLU A 26 -1.79 25.43 -35.76
N SER A 27 -1.28 24.84 -34.67
CA SER A 27 0.11 24.40 -34.59
C SER A 27 0.43 23.30 -35.61
N ALA A 28 -0.45 22.30 -35.75
CA ALA A 28 -0.28 21.22 -36.73
C ALA A 28 -0.29 21.72 -38.18
N VAL A 29 -1.14 22.71 -38.49
CA VAL A 29 -1.20 23.37 -39.82
C VAL A 29 0.07 24.16 -40.08
N LYS A 30 0.58 24.94 -39.11
CA LYS A 30 1.85 25.68 -39.26
C LYS A 30 3.03 24.74 -39.52
N ILE A 31 3.12 23.62 -38.80
CA ILE A 31 4.17 22.62 -39.00
C ILE A 31 4.05 21.99 -40.39
N PHE A 32 2.83 21.72 -40.85
CA PHE A 32 2.60 21.16 -42.19
C PHE A 32 2.94 22.15 -43.31
N ASP A 33 2.57 23.43 -43.15
CA ASP A 33 2.90 24.48 -44.10
C ASP A 33 4.43 24.68 -44.20
N LYS A 34 5.13 24.64 -43.05
CA LYS A 34 6.60 24.64 -43.00
C LYS A 34 7.20 23.44 -43.74
N PHE A 35 6.69 22.23 -43.49
CA PHE A 35 7.08 21.01 -44.21
C PHE A 35 6.91 21.14 -45.74
N LEU A 36 5.85 21.82 -46.19
CA LEU A 36 5.66 22.08 -47.61
C LEU A 36 6.62 23.14 -48.18
N GLN A 37 7.01 24.14 -47.39
CA GLN A 37 7.89 25.23 -47.85
C GLN A 37 9.37 24.83 -47.87
N GLU A 38 9.83 24.08 -46.88
CA GLU A 38 11.26 23.78 -46.69
C GLU A 38 11.77 22.66 -47.61
N GLY A 39 10.90 22.05 -48.42
CA GLY A 39 11.32 20.95 -49.30
C GLY A 39 11.85 19.73 -48.53
N ALA A 40 11.52 19.63 -47.23
CA ALA A 40 12.09 18.66 -46.34
C ALA A 40 11.82 17.24 -46.86
N THR A 41 12.90 16.49 -47.02
CA THR A 41 12.90 15.06 -47.39
C THR A 41 12.53 14.16 -46.21
N GLU A 42 12.39 14.74 -45.02
CA GLU A 42 12.06 14.06 -43.78
C GLU A 42 10.56 13.82 -43.64
N LEU A 43 10.20 12.84 -42.83
CA LEU A 43 8.82 12.47 -42.54
C LEU A 43 8.16 13.60 -41.71
N TYR A 44 7.08 14.19 -42.23
CA TYR A 44 6.18 15.00 -41.40
C TYR A 44 5.46 14.08 -40.42
N GLU A 45 5.43 14.47 -39.15
CA GLU A 45 4.70 13.79 -38.09
C GLU A 45 4.03 14.80 -37.17
N SER A 46 2.74 14.59 -36.86
CA SER A 46 1.99 15.46 -35.97
C SER A 46 0.86 14.73 -35.25
N PHE A 47 0.55 15.19 -34.04
CA PHE A 47 -0.52 14.69 -33.18
C PHE A 47 -1.50 15.82 -32.90
N PHE A 48 -2.77 15.63 -33.24
CA PHE A 48 -3.78 16.66 -33.02
C PHE A 48 -5.18 16.06 -32.90
N ARG A 49 -6.12 16.86 -32.38
CA ARG A 49 -7.53 16.47 -32.31
C ARG A 49 -8.28 16.89 -33.56
N MET A 50 -9.11 15.99 -34.07
CA MET A 50 -10.07 16.25 -35.15
C MET A 50 -11.48 15.88 -34.71
N ARG A 51 -12.47 16.56 -35.25
CA ARG A 51 -13.88 16.20 -35.06
C ARG A 51 -14.27 15.12 -36.08
N HIS A 52 -14.63 13.94 -35.60
CA HIS A 52 -15.14 12.84 -36.39
C HIS A 52 -16.57 13.15 -36.89
N LYS A 53 -17.02 12.46 -37.95
CA LYS A 53 -18.32 12.72 -38.61
C LYS A 53 -19.52 12.55 -37.68
N ASN A 54 -19.38 11.75 -36.62
CA ASN A 54 -20.42 11.51 -35.62
C ASN A 54 -20.47 12.62 -34.55
N GLY A 55 -19.57 13.60 -34.59
CA GLY A 55 -19.51 14.70 -33.64
C GLY A 55 -18.43 14.56 -32.57
N ASP A 56 -17.88 13.35 -32.37
CA ASP A 56 -16.86 13.08 -31.35
C ASP A 56 -15.51 13.66 -31.74
N TRP A 57 -14.70 13.96 -30.74
CA TRP A 57 -13.34 14.43 -30.95
C TRP A 57 -12.35 13.27 -30.82
N ILE A 58 -11.65 12.96 -31.90
CA ILE A 58 -10.66 11.88 -31.98
C ILE A 58 -9.24 12.44 -32.02
N TRP A 59 -8.29 11.70 -31.47
CA TRP A 59 -6.87 11.97 -31.61
C TRP A 59 -6.36 11.35 -32.90
N ILE A 60 -5.70 12.16 -33.72
CA ILE A 60 -5.11 11.75 -34.99
C ILE A 60 -3.60 11.82 -34.88
N TRP A 61 -2.97 10.71 -35.24
CA TRP A 61 -1.57 10.66 -35.61
C TRP A 61 -1.47 10.81 -37.13
N SER A 62 -0.93 11.94 -37.57
CA SER A 62 -0.75 12.27 -38.99
C SER A 62 0.71 12.12 -39.38
N ARG A 63 0.97 11.35 -40.44
CA ARG A 63 2.30 11.24 -41.03
C ARG A 63 2.26 11.50 -42.52
N ALA A 64 3.24 12.21 -43.05
CA ALA A 64 3.30 12.52 -44.47
C ALA A 64 4.73 12.62 -45.01
N ARG A 65 4.91 12.28 -46.29
CA ARG A 65 6.17 12.46 -47.02
C ARG A 65 5.91 12.96 -48.43
N ARG A 66 6.85 13.69 -49.01
CA ARG A 66 6.82 14.02 -50.43
C ARG A 66 7.32 12.87 -51.28
N LEU A 67 6.64 12.62 -52.40
CA LEU A 67 7.07 11.62 -53.38
C LEU A 67 8.19 12.19 -54.24
N ARG A 68 9.11 11.31 -54.67
CA ARG A 68 10.13 11.62 -55.66
C ARG A 68 9.72 11.11 -57.03
N ASP A 69 10.10 11.82 -58.08
CA ASP A 69 9.96 11.34 -59.46
C ASP A 69 11.05 10.31 -59.80
N LYS A 70 11.04 9.83 -61.05
CA LYS A 70 11.99 8.80 -61.53
C LYS A 70 13.44 9.29 -61.55
N ASP A 71 13.64 10.60 -61.57
CA ASP A 71 14.95 11.26 -61.62
C ASP A 71 15.43 11.66 -60.20
N GLY A 72 14.65 11.32 -59.16
CA GLY A 72 14.97 11.58 -57.76
C GLY A 72 14.57 12.96 -57.25
N ASN A 73 13.94 13.80 -58.07
CA ASN A 73 13.50 15.14 -57.69
C ASN A 73 12.21 15.09 -56.86
N ILE A 74 12.11 15.98 -55.89
CA ILE A 74 10.94 16.09 -55.00
C ILE A 74 9.76 16.61 -55.82
N THR A 75 8.66 15.85 -55.84
CA THR A 75 7.41 16.25 -56.49
C THR A 75 6.53 17.09 -55.56
N ASN A 76 5.55 17.77 -56.14
CA ASN A 76 4.48 18.45 -55.40
C ASN A 76 3.42 17.49 -54.82
N ILE A 77 3.63 16.18 -54.92
CA ILE A 77 2.68 15.17 -54.41
C ILE A 77 3.14 14.73 -53.03
N THR A 78 2.31 15.01 -52.04
CA THR A 78 2.48 14.53 -50.66
C THR A 78 1.60 13.30 -50.44
N LEU A 79 2.20 12.22 -49.95
CA LEU A 79 1.48 11.05 -49.48
C LEU A 79 1.47 11.06 -47.95
N GLY A 80 0.29 10.97 -47.35
CA GLY A 80 0.16 10.90 -45.89
C GLY A 80 -0.95 9.97 -45.43
N THR A 81 -0.88 9.61 -44.16
CA THR A 81 -1.86 8.77 -43.47
C THR A 81 -2.31 9.46 -42.19
N HIS A 82 -3.59 9.30 -41.88
CA HIS A 82 -4.18 9.68 -40.59
C HIS A 82 -4.60 8.40 -39.88
N THR A 83 -4.03 8.16 -38.71
CA THR A 83 -4.38 7.02 -37.86
C THR A 83 -5.11 7.56 -36.64
N ASP A 84 -6.32 7.05 -36.39
CA ASP A 84 -7.02 7.33 -35.14
C ASP A 84 -6.28 6.60 -34.01
N ILE A 85 -5.81 7.37 -33.03
CA ILE A 85 -5.09 6.87 -31.86
C ILE A 85 -5.90 7.11 -30.57
N SER A 86 -7.19 7.42 -30.68
CA SER A 86 -8.05 7.71 -29.53
C SER A 86 -8.17 6.53 -28.58
N GLU A 87 -8.32 5.31 -29.11
CA GLU A 87 -8.38 4.10 -28.29
C GLU A 87 -7.06 3.85 -27.55
N ARG A 88 -5.93 4.08 -28.23
CA ARG A 88 -4.60 3.95 -27.63
C ARG A 88 -4.40 4.95 -26.49
N ILE A 89 -4.71 6.23 -26.71
CA ILE A 89 -4.58 7.26 -25.68
C ILE A 89 -5.50 6.95 -24.49
N LYS A 90 -6.75 6.55 -24.73
CA LYS A 90 -7.68 6.15 -23.66
C LYS A 90 -7.17 4.94 -22.87
N ALA A 91 -6.58 3.95 -23.54
CA ALA A 91 -6.01 2.79 -22.88
C ALA A 91 -4.80 3.17 -22.02
N GLU A 92 -3.87 3.99 -22.55
CA GLU A 92 -2.72 4.51 -21.82
C GLU A 92 -3.14 5.36 -20.60
N GLU A 93 -4.16 6.19 -20.76
CA GLU A 93 -4.72 7.02 -19.67
C GLU A 93 -5.38 6.14 -18.59
N LYS A 94 -6.16 5.12 -18.98
CA LYS A 94 -6.78 4.18 -18.03
C LYS A 94 -5.73 3.39 -17.24
N VAL A 95 -4.65 2.95 -17.88
CA VAL A 95 -3.53 2.29 -17.17
C VAL A 95 -2.90 3.26 -16.17
N ARG A 96 -2.62 4.50 -16.59
CA ARG A 96 -2.05 5.53 -15.72
C ARG A 96 -2.95 5.86 -14.53
N GLU A 97 -4.26 5.98 -14.75
CA GLU A 97 -5.24 6.22 -13.69
C GLU A 97 -5.29 5.06 -12.70
N SER A 98 -5.28 3.82 -13.21
CA SER A 98 -5.25 2.62 -12.37
C SER A 98 -3.98 2.55 -11.52
N GLU A 99 -2.80 2.83 -12.09
CA GLU A 99 -1.54 2.88 -11.35
C GLU A 99 -1.56 3.96 -10.26
N GLN A 100 -2.09 5.15 -10.58
CA GLN A 100 -2.24 6.22 -9.61
C GLN A 100 -3.21 5.85 -8.49
N LEU A 101 -4.31 5.18 -8.81
CA LEU A 101 -5.28 4.71 -7.83
C LEU A 101 -4.66 3.67 -6.90
N ILE A 102 -3.95 2.68 -7.45
CA ILE A 102 -3.23 1.67 -6.66
C ILE A 102 -2.27 2.35 -5.71
N ARG A 103 -1.44 3.29 -6.19
CA ARG A 103 -0.48 4.04 -5.34
C ARG A 103 -1.18 4.83 -4.23
N LYS A 104 -2.30 5.51 -4.56
CA LYS A 104 -3.08 6.29 -3.58
C LYS A 104 -3.72 5.39 -2.51
N ILE A 105 -4.30 4.26 -2.89
CA ILE A 105 -4.94 3.35 -1.92
C ILE A 105 -3.87 2.70 -1.04
N THR A 106 -2.81 2.17 -1.65
CA THR A 106 -1.73 1.50 -0.92
C THR A 106 -0.95 2.44 0.00
N SER A 107 -0.89 3.75 -0.29
CA SER A 107 -0.28 4.74 0.62
C SER A 107 -1.14 5.04 1.85
N GLN A 108 -2.45 4.73 1.83
CA GLN A 108 -3.34 4.96 2.98
C GLN A 108 -3.41 3.76 3.93
N VAL A 109 -2.94 2.59 3.51
CA VAL A 109 -2.93 1.38 4.34
C VAL A 109 -1.78 1.47 5.36
N PRO A 110 -2.01 1.18 6.65
CA PRO A 110 -0.94 1.07 7.63
C PRO A 110 0.04 -0.05 7.27
N GLY A 111 1.33 0.25 7.30
CA GLY A 111 2.38 -0.65 6.84
C GLY A 111 2.77 -0.44 5.38
N ASN A 112 3.73 -1.24 4.94
CA ASN A 112 4.32 -1.19 3.61
C ASN A 112 3.78 -2.35 2.79
N THR A 113 3.53 -2.12 1.51
CA THR A 113 3.15 -3.17 0.56
C THR A 113 4.23 -3.31 -0.49
N TYR A 114 4.49 -4.54 -0.91
CA TYR A 114 5.54 -4.83 -1.88
C TYR A 114 5.10 -5.94 -2.82
N MET A 115 5.64 -5.89 -4.03
CA MET A 115 5.60 -6.98 -4.99
C MET A 115 7.00 -7.18 -5.53
N PHE A 116 7.49 -8.39 -5.49
CA PHE A 116 8.75 -8.75 -6.11
C PHE A 116 8.69 -10.14 -6.68
N GLU A 117 9.59 -10.40 -7.60
CA GLU A 117 9.84 -11.73 -8.14
C GLU A 117 11.33 -12.03 -7.97
N ILE A 118 11.70 -13.30 -8.03
CA ILE A 118 13.11 -13.71 -7.95
C ILE A 118 13.54 -14.06 -9.38
N GLU A 119 14.64 -13.46 -9.82
CA GLU A 119 15.28 -13.80 -11.10
C GLU A 119 15.96 -15.17 -11.03
N GLU A 120 16.26 -15.76 -12.19
CA GLU A 120 17.07 -17.00 -12.27
C GLU A 120 18.46 -16.83 -11.62
N SER A 121 18.96 -15.59 -11.57
CA SER A 121 20.20 -15.20 -10.89
C SER A 121 20.12 -15.29 -9.36
N GLY A 122 18.92 -15.47 -8.80
CA GLY A 122 18.65 -15.41 -7.36
C GLY A 122 18.42 -13.99 -6.83
N LYS A 123 18.52 -12.95 -7.68
CA LYS A 123 18.29 -11.56 -7.28
C LYS A 123 16.80 -11.21 -7.22
N PRO A 124 16.36 -10.41 -6.25
CA PRO A 124 14.99 -9.91 -6.23
C PRO A 124 14.81 -8.79 -7.26
N ASN A 125 13.83 -8.95 -8.14
CA ASN A 125 13.33 -7.88 -9.00
C ASN A 125 12.09 -7.25 -8.35
N ILE A 126 12.22 -6.02 -7.86
CA ILE A 126 11.15 -5.29 -7.17
C ILE A 126 10.20 -4.70 -8.21
N LEU A 127 9.00 -5.26 -8.30
CA LEU A 127 7.97 -4.82 -9.25
C LEU A 127 7.17 -3.64 -8.70
N PHE A 128 6.96 -3.62 -7.38
CA PHE A 128 6.20 -2.59 -6.70
C PHE A 128 6.65 -2.46 -5.25
N VAL A 129 6.70 -1.23 -4.76
CA VAL A 129 6.85 -0.95 -3.34
C VAL A 129 6.09 0.33 -3.01
N ASN A 130 5.27 0.26 -1.98
CA ASN A 130 4.66 1.42 -1.37
C ASN A 130 5.08 1.49 0.09
N ARG A 131 5.66 2.63 0.47
CA ARG A 131 6.13 2.88 1.83
C ARG A 131 5.01 3.19 2.82
N GLY A 132 3.73 3.17 2.41
CA GLY A 132 2.61 3.46 3.29
C GLY A 132 2.80 4.81 3.99
N ASN A 133 2.21 4.93 5.18
CA ASN A 133 2.43 6.07 6.08
C ASN A 133 3.43 5.76 7.21
N GLU A 134 4.11 4.62 7.17
CA GLU A 134 5.10 4.23 8.19
C GLU A 134 6.50 4.57 7.72
N ASP A 135 7.26 5.29 8.55
CA ASP A 135 8.68 5.56 8.30
C ASP A 135 9.45 4.23 8.26
N PHE A 136 9.72 3.77 7.06
CA PHE A 136 10.54 2.60 6.77
C PHE A 136 12.01 2.99 6.99
N ASN A 137 12.41 3.09 8.26
CA ASN A 137 13.76 3.49 8.69
C ASN A 137 14.76 2.35 8.48
N PHE A 138 15.03 2.02 7.22
CA PHE A 138 16.22 1.26 6.85
C PHE A 138 17.39 2.24 6.73
N ASN A 139 18.57 1.82 7.20
CA ASN A 139 19.84 2.39 6.70
C ASN A 139 20.18 1.87 5.30
N THR A 140 19.36 0.96 4.75
CA THR A 140 19.49 0.31 3.44
C THR A 140 18.50 0.91 2.45
N SER A 141 18.99 1.34 1.27
CA SER A 141 18.13 1.86 0.21
C SER A 141 17.34 0.76 -0.50
N LEU A 142 16.32 1.12 -1.28
CA LEU A 142 15.64 0.13 -2.13
C LEU A 142 16.54 -0.31 -3.29
N GLU A 143 17.41 0.58 -3.77
CA GLU A 143 18.43 0.23 -4.76
C GLU A 143 19.36 -0.86 -4.21
N ASP A 144 19.79 -0.72 -2.96
CA ASP A 144 20.63 -1.71 -2.30
C ASP A 144 19.98 -3.10 -2.26
N ILE A 145 18.70 -3.16 -1.89
CA ILE A 145 17.93 -4.42 -1.82
C ILE A 145 17.72 -5.02 -3.21
N ALA A 146 17.54 -4.19 -4.24
CA ALA A 146 17.41 -4.67 -5.62
C ALA A 146 18.73 -5.24 -6.16
N GLU A 147 19.88 -4.71 -5.74
CA GLU A 147 21.19 -5.26 -6.10
C GLU A 147 21.49 -6.59 -5.41
N ASP A 148 21.16 -6.68 -4.11
CA ASP A 148 21.32 -7.86 -3.27
C ASP A 148 20.18 -7.98 -2.26
N GLY A 149 19.31 -8.97 -2.49
CA GLY A 149 18.18 -9.25 -1.62
C GLY A 149 18.55 -9.64 -0.19
N ASN A 150 19.77 -10.15 0.02
CA ASN A 150 20.24 -10.49 1.36
C ASN A 150 20.46 -9.27 2.25
N LYS A 151 20.59 -8.07 1.68
CA LYS A 151 20.68 -6.83 2.48
C LYS A 151 19.44 -6.59 3.33
N VAL A 152 18.29 -7.21 3.00
CA VAL A 152 17.11 -7.17 3.88
C VAL A 152 17.39 -7.86 5.23
N LEU A 153 18.19 -8.93 5.24
CA LEU A 153 18.52 -9.71 6.44
C LEU A 153 19.48 -8.98 7.38
N GLU A 154 20.24 -8.00 6.88
CA GLU A 154 21.14 -7.19 7.71
C GLU A 154 20.37 -6.38 8.75
N VAL A 155 19.15 -5.96 8.41
CA VAL A 155 18.26 -5.19 9.31
C VAL A 155 17.47 -6.08 10.25
N TRP A 156 17.35 -7.37 9.95
CA TRP A 156 16.67 -8.33 10.81
C TRP A 156 17.53 -8.70 12.01
N HIS A 157 16.87 -8.90 13.14
CA HIS A 157 17.50 -9.46 14.33
C HIS A 157 18.05 -10.85 14.01
N GLU A 158 19.26 -11.16 14.50
CA GLU A 158 20.01 -12.38 14.17
C GLU A 158 19.19 -13.66 14.34
N SER A 159 18.44 -13.77 15.44
CA SER A 159 17.62 -14.94 15.76
C SER A 159 16.44 -15.17 14.82
N ASP A 160 16.03 -14.15 14.06
CA ASP A 160 14.84 -14.19 13.20
C ASP A 160 15.22 -14.37 11.71
N ARG A 161 16.52 -14.36 11.38
CA ARG A 161 17.01 -14.45 9.98
C ARG A 161 16.69 -15.80 9.34
N ASP A 162 16.84 -16.90 10.08
CA ASP A 162 16.59 -18.25 9.56
C ASP A 162 15.09 -18.50 9.34
N LEU A 163 14.23 -17.88 10.16
CA LEU A 163 12.79 -18.03 10.10
C LEU A 163 12.22 -17.59 8.74
N LEU A 164 12.70 -16.46 8.20
CA LEU A 164 12.25 -15.97 6.89
C LEU A 164 12.55 -16.99 5.79
N ASN A 165 13.77 -17.52 5.77
CA ASN A 165 14.22 -18.46 4.74
C ASN A 165 13.44 -19.77 4.80
N GLU A 166 13.16 -20.28 5.99
CA GLU A 166 12.30 -21.45 6.20
C GLU A 166 10.88 -21.20 5.66
N LYS A 167 10.23 -20.12 6.11
CA LYS A 167 8.84 -19.79 5.71
C LYS A 167 8.71 -19.53 4.22
N MET A 168 9.65 -18.78 3.63
CA MET A 168 9.67 -18.50 2.20
C MET A 168 9.83 -19.78 1.37
N ARG A 169 10.70 -20.72 1.80
CA ARG A 169 10.91 -21.99 1.11
C ARG A 169 9.66 -22.86 1.13
N ASP A 170 9.02 -22.99 2.28
CA ASP A 170 7.81 -23.80 2.43
C ASP A 170 6.65 -23.22 1.61
N ALA A 171 6.49 -21.90 1.63
CA ALA A 171 5.45 -21.24 0.87
C ALA A 171 5.71 -21.25 -0.65
N TYR A 172 6.97 -21.20 -1.08
CA TYR A 172 7.31 -21.35 -2.49
C TYR A 172 6.87 -22.71 -3.06
N GLN A 173 6.93 -23.77 -2.24
CA GLN A 173 6.53 -25.13 -2.64
C GLN A 173 5.01 -25.35 -2.53
N SER A 174 4.39 -24.82 -1.49
CA SER A 174 2.98 -25.06 -1.16
C SER A 174 2.01 -24.02 -1.74
N GLU A 175 2.52 -22.90 -2.26
CA GLU A 175 1.74 -21.72 -2.68
C GLU A 175 0.87 -21.14 -1.55
N ALA A 176 1.24 -21.42 -0.30
CA ALA A 176 0.51 -20.97 0.88
C ALA A 176 0.88 -19.54 1.27
N THR A 177 -0.07 -18.84 1.89
CA THR A 177 0.18 -17.55 2.53
C THR A 177 1.07 -17.72 3.76
N ILE A 178 2.15 -16.94 3.85
CA ILE A 178 2.97 -16.83 5.06
C ILE A 178 2.48 -15.66 5.89
N SER A 179 2.45 -15.84 7.21
CA SER A 179 2.19 -14.77 8.15
C SER A 179 2.93 -15.02 9.46
N PHE A 180 3.78 -14.08 9.87
CA PHE A 180 4.56 -14.20 11.11
C PHE A 180 5.07 -12.83 11.57
N GLN A 181 5.59 -12.82 12.80
CA GLN A 181 6.17 -11.63 13.43
C GLN A 181 7.68 -11.80 13.50
N TYR A 182 8.41 -10.69 13.37
CA TYR A 182 9.86 -10.68 13.35
C TYR A 182 10.39 -9.36 13.91
N ARG A 183 11.64 -9.38 14.35
CA ARG A 183 12.31 -8.21 14.92
C ARG A 183 13.29 -7.62 13.91
N ILE A 184 13.33 -6.30 13.89
CA ILE A 184 14.35 -5.53 13.19
C ILE A 184 15.14 -4.68 14.17
N VAL A 185 16.37 -4.34 13.80
CA VAL A 185 17.24 -3.45 14.57
C VAL A 185 17.37 -2.13 13.82
N VAL A 186 16.87 -1.05 14.42
CA VAL A 186 16.93 0.31 13.87
C VAL A 186 17.70 1.19 14.85
N ASN A 187 18.86 1.69 14.43
CA ASN A 187 19.73 2.53 15.27
C ASN A 187 20.03 1.90 16.65
N GLY A 188 20.23 0.57 16.69
CA GLY A 188 20.49 -0.19 17.91
C GLY A 188 19.25 -0.51 18.76
N THR A 189 18.06 -0.07 18.36
CA THR A 189 16.79 -0.37 19.06
C THR A 189 16.03 -1.46 18.33
N ILE A 190 15.47 -2.42 19.09
CA ILE A 190 14.63 -3.49 18.55
C ILE A 190 13.23 -2.94 18.26
N ARG A 191 12.70 -3.25 17.07
CA ARG A 191 11.31 -3.01 16.70
C ARG A 191 10.65 -4.29 16.22
N TRP A 192 9.37 -4.43 16.52
CA TRP A 192 8.57 -5.59 16.10
C TRP A 192 7.80 -5.28 14.83
N ARG A 193 7.83 -6.21 13.90
CA ARG A 193 7.09 -6.14 12.65
C ARG A 193 6.27 -7.40 12.43
N TRP A 194 5.13 -7.24 11.79
CA TRP A 194 4.32 -8.33 11.26
C TRP A 194 4.46 -8.35 9.75
N LEU A 195 4.66 -9.54 9.18
CA LEU A 195 4.72 -9.78 7.74
C LEU A 195 3.58 -10.71 7.34
N GLN A 196 2.97 -10.41 6.19
CA GLN A 196 2.12 -11.33 5.46
C GLN A 196 2.51 -11.32 3.99
N ALA A 197 2.68 -12.48 3.38
CA ALA A 197 2.94 -12.57 1.95
C ALA A 197 2.32 -13.82 1.33
N VAL A 198 2.00 -13.74 0.04
CA VAL A 198 1.53 -14.86 -0.76
C VAL A 198 2.34 -14.96 -2.05
N PRO A 199 2.85 -16.15 -2.40
CA PRO A 199 3.44 -16.42 -3.71
C PRO A 199 2.36 -16.83 -4.72
N GLU A 200 2.39 -16.25 -5.92
CA GLU A 200 1.49 -16.60 -7.03
C GLU A 200 2.30 -16.83 -8.30
N ARG A 201 1.99 -17.87 -9.07
CA ARG A 201 2.63 -18.13 -10.38
C ARG A 201 1.91 -17.38 -11.47
N ASN A 202 2.67 -16.60 -12.24
CA ASN A 202 2.15 -15.97 -13.44
C ASN A 202 2.03 -16.99 -14.61
N GLU A 203 1.46 -16.55 -15.73
CA GLU A 203 1.27 -17.37 -16.95
C GLU A 203 2.58 -17.95 -17.51
N GLN A 204 3.73 -17.37 -17.17
CA GLN A 204 5.07 -17.79 -17.59
C GLN A 204 5.72 -18.76 -16.58
N GLY A 205 5.02 -19.11 -15.50
CA GLY A 205 5.50 -20.00 -14.44
C GLY A 205 6.39 -19.31 -13.39
N LYS A 206 6.62 -18.00 -13.50
CA LYS A 206 7.42 -17.21 -12.56
C LYS A 206 6.60 -16.88 -11.32
N VAL A 207 7.22 -17.03 -10.14
CA VAL A 207 6.58 -16.75 -8.85
C VAL A 207 6.74 -15.27 -8.52
N ILE A 208 5.60 -14.60 -8.34
CA ILE A 208 5.49 -13.23 -7.86
C ILE A 208 5.03 -13.29 -6.40
N TRP A 209 5.77 -12.62 -5.52
CA TRP A 209 5.43 -12.46 -4.12
C TRP A 209 4.67 -11.16 -3.91
N TYR A 210 3.47 -11.26 -3.35
CA TYR A 210 2.66 -10.13 -2.93
C TYR A 210 2.69 -10.09 -1.41
N GLY A 211 3.17 -9.01 -0.82
CA GLY A 211 3.29 -8.94 0.63
C GLY A 211 3.06 -7.57 1.23
N ALA A 212 2.82 -7.60 2.52
CA ALA A 212 2.69 -6.44 3.37
C ALA A 212 3.49 -6.65 4.65
N THR A 213 4.05 -5.56 5.17
CA THR A 213 4.72 -5.54 6.47
C THR A 213 4.26 -4.35 7.28
N ARG A 214 4.07 -4.50 8.59
CA ARG A 214 3.58 -3.44 9.47
C ARG A 214 4.38 -3.38 10.76
N ASP A 215 4.68 -2.18 11.24
CA ASP A 215 5.23 -1.99 12.59
C ASP A 215 4.14 -2.32 13.63
N ILE A 216 4.45 -3.27 14.51
CA ILE A 216 3.60 -3.71 15.62
C ILE A 216 4.28 -3.47 16.98
N THR A 217 5.34 -2.67 17.03
CA THR A 217 6.11 -2.39 18.26
C THR A 217 5.19 -1.85 19.36
N THR A 218 4.39 -0.82 19.06
CA THR A 218 3.43 -0.26 20.02
C THR A 218 2.40 -1.29 20.49
N LEU A 219 1.99 -2.21 19.61
CA LEU A 219 1.06 -3.28 19.98
C LEU A 219 1.73 -4.28 20.92
N VAL A 220 2.98 -4.68 20.63
CA VAL A 220 3.75 -5.58 21.49
C VAL A 220 4.03 -4.95 22.86
N ASP A 221 4.45 -3.68 22.89
CA ASP A 221 4.68 -2.95 24.14
C ASP A 221 3.41 -2.83 24.99
N TYR A 222 2.26 -2.60 24.34
CA TYR A 222 0.95 -2.57 24.99
C TYR A 222 0.57 -3.93 25.58
N ILE A 223 0.77 -5.03 24.83
CA ILE A 223 0.50 -6.39 25.30
C ILE A 223 1.40 -6.71 26.50
N ALA A 224 2.71 -6.47 26.39
CA ALA A 224 3.67 -6.72 27.47
C ALA A 224 3.35 -5.92 28.74
N SER A 225 2.98 -4.63 28.59
CA SER A 225 2.53 -3.81 29.72
C SER A 225 1.27 -4.36 30.36
N SER A 226 0.32 -4.86 29.56
CA SER A 226 -0.93 -5.45 30.07
C SER A 226 -0.68 -6.76 30.82
N GLU A 227 0.18 -7.63 30.29
CA GLU A 227 0.58 -8.87 30.95
C GLU A 227 1.28 -8.61 32.28
N GLN A 228 2.19 -7.62 32.33
CA GLN A 228 2.86 -7.22 33.55
C GLN A 228 1.87 -6.74 34.62
N ILE A 229 0.89 -5.91 34.23
CA ILE A 229 -0.16 -5.43 35.14
C ILE A 229 -0.99 -6.61 35.69
N LEU A 230 -1.36 -7.56 34.84
CA LEU A 230 -2.12 -8.74 35.28
C LEU A 230 -1.32 -9.60 36.26
N PHE A 231 -0.02 -9.75 36.03
CA PHE A 231 0.88 -10.44 36.94
C PHE A 231 0.96 -9.73 38.30
N ASP A 232 1.15 -8.42 38.30
CA ASP A 232 1.26 -7.62 39.53
C ASP A 232 -0.05 -7.66 40.35
N ILE A 233 -1.20 -7.52 39.69
CA ILE A 233 -2.52 -7.66 40.33
C ILE A 233 -2.66 -9.06 40.96
N SER A 234 -2.28 -10.11 40.22
CA SER A 234 -2.36 -11.49 40.72
C SER A 234 -1.48 -11.71 41.95
N HIS A 235 -0.29 -11.11 41.98
CA HIS A 235 0.60 -11.19 43.14
C HIS A 235 -0.01 -10.51 44.37
N VAL A 236 -0.56 -9.31 44.21
CA VAL A 236 -1.21 -8.56 45.29
C VAL A 236 -2.45 -9.29 45.81
N LEU A 237 -3.30 -9.81 44.93
CA LEU A 237 -4.49 -10.59 45.31
C LEU A 237 -4.16 -11.89 46.03
N ARG A 238 -3.05 -12.54 45.67
CA ARG A 238 -2.65 -13.81 46.30
C ARG A 238 -2.35 -13.63 47.79
N ARG A 239 -1.81 -12.49 48.22
CA ARG A 239 -1.41 -12.25 49.62
C ARG A 239 -2.58 -12.35 50.63
N PRO A 240 -3.69 -11.60 50.50
CA PRO A 240 -4.82 -11.74 51.40
C PRO A 240 -5.50 -13.11 51.25
N ILE A 241 -5.60 -13.67 50.04
CA ILE A 241 -6.18 -15.00 49.81
C ILE A 241 -5.38 -16.08 50.56
N SER A 242 -4.06 -16.10 50.43
CA SER A 242 -3.21 -17.06 51.15
C SER A 242 -3.31 -16.89 52.66
N SER A 243 -3.45 -15.65 53.14
CA SER A 243 -3.61 -15.37 54.57
C SER A 243 -4.96 -15.90 55.09
N MET A 244 -6.06 -15.68 54.35
CA MET A 244 -7.37 -16.23 54.68
C MET A 244 -7.38 -17.76 54.62
N LEU A 245 -6.75 -18.37 53.61
CA LEU A 245 -6.61 -19.82 53.51
C LEU A 245 -5.81 -20.40 54.68
N GLY A 246 -4.72 -19.75 55.09
CA GLY A 246 -3.94 -20.14 56.26
C GLY A 246 -4.77 -20.08 57.55
N ILE A 247 -5.46 -18.97 57.79
CA ILE A 247 -6.29 -18.81 58.99
C ILE A 247 -7.46 -19.82 58.98
N THR A 248 -8.14 -20.02 57.84
CA THR A 248 -9.25 -20.97 57.74
C THR A 248 -8.80 -22.43 57.88
N SER A 249 -7.61 -22.79 57.38
CA SER A 249 -7.01 -24.12 57.62
C SER A 249 -6.73 -24.35 59.10
N ILE A 250 -6.15 -23.36 59.80
CA ILE A 250 -5.94 -23.45 61.27
C ILE A 250 -7.27 -23.63 62.02
N ILE A 251 -8.31 -22.88 61.65
CA ILE A 251 -9.64 -23.01 62.26
C ILE A 251 -10.26 -24.39 61.99
N ASN A 252 -10.07 -24.95 60.78
CA ASN A 252 -10.68 -26.22 60.40
C ASN A 252 -9.95 -27.45 60.93
N GLU A 253 -8.62 -27.40 61.02
CA GLU A 253 -7.77 -28.56 61.35
C GLU A 253 -7.20 -28.51 62.78
N GLY A 254 -7.21 -27.33 63.41
CA GLY A 254 -6.68 -27.13 64.76
C GLY A 254 -7.67 -27.50 65.86
N ASP A 255 -7.16 -28.13 66.91
CA ASP A 255 -7.88 -28.29 68.19
C ASP A 255 -7.75 -26.98 68.98
N LEU A 256 -8.58 -26.00 68.61
CA LEU A 256 -8.53 -24.63 69.15
C LEU A 256 -9.51 -24.44 70.30
N ASP A 257 -9.11 -23.70 71.32
CA ASP A 257 -10.05 -23.23 72.32
C ASP A 257 -10.91 -22.05 71.83
N HIS A 258 -11.88 -21.62 72.64
CA HIS A 258 -12.79 -20.54 72.26
C HIS A 258 -12.06 -19.20 72.07
N GLU A 259 -11.00 -18.94 72.84
CA GLU A 259 -10.26 -17.68 72.78
C GLU A 259 -9.40 -17.63 71.50
N GLU A 260 -8.74 -18.74 71.16
CA GLU A 260 -7.96 -18.92 69.93
C GLU A 260 -8.84 -18.87 68.67
N LEU A 261 -10.00 -19.54 68.68
CA LEU A 261 -10.96 -19.48 67.57
C LEU A 261 -11.45 -18.05 67.34
N MET A 262 -11.79 -17.32 68.42
CA MET A 262 -12.20 -15.93 68.32
C MET A 262 -11.05 -15.00 67.89
N TYR A 263 -9.80 -15.30 68.26
CA TYR A 263 -8.63 -14.57 67.79
C TYR A 263 -8.48 -14.70 66.27
N PHE A 264 -8.45 -15.92 65.73
CA PHE A 264 -8.31 -16.16 64.29
C PHE A 264 -9.50 -15.63 63.48
N ALA A 265 -10.73 -15.78 63.99
CA ALA A 265 -11.92 -15.19 63.37
C ALA A 265 -11.84 -13.66 63.29
N ARG A 266 -11.30 -13.00 64.32
CA ARG A 266 -11.06 -11.54 64.30
C ARG A 266 -9.95 -11.14 63.32
N GLN A 267 -8.97 -12.00 63.04
CA GLN A 267 -7.92 -11.75 62.04
C GLN A 267 -8.41 -11.95 60.59
N LEU A 268 -9.43 -12.77 60.35
CA LEU A 268 -10.01 -12.93 59.01
C LEU A 268 -10.68 -11.65 58.49
N HIS A 269 -11.37 -10.93 59.37
CA HIS A 269 -12.10 -9.72 59.00
C HIS A 269 -11.25 -8.62 58.35
N PRO A 270 -10.10 -8.18 58.93
CA PRO A 270 -9.26 -7.17 58.30
C PRO A 270 -8.67 -7.63 56.97
N VAL A 271 -8.30 -8.92 56.83
CA VAL A 271 -7.75 -9.46 55.58
C VAL A 271 -8.80 -9.50 54.47
N ALA A 272 -10.04 -9.89 54.80
CA ALA A 272 -11.15 -9.87 53.85
C ALA A 272 -11.52 -8.43 53.44
N LYS A 273 -11.47 -7.49 54.39
CA LYS A 273 -11.73 -6.07 54.13
C LYS A 273 -10.66 -5.43 53.24
N GLU A 274 -9.39 -5.73 53.47
CA GLU A 274 -8.27 -5.26 52.63
C GLU A 274 -8.43 -5.74 51.18
N LEU A 275 -8.83 -7.01 51.00
CA LEU A 275 -9.09 -7.57 49.67
C LEU A 275 -10.27 -6.87 48.97
N ASP A 276 -11.38 -6.65 49.68
CA ASP A 276 -12.56 -5.96 49.13
C ASP A 276 -12.25 -4.52 48.73
N GLU A 277 -11.53 -3.77 49.59
CA GLU A 277 -11.08 -2.40 49.29
C GLU A 277 -10.20 -2.36 48.04
N PHE A 278 -9.24 -3.28 47.91
CA PHE A 278 -8.39 -3.39 46.73
C PHE A 278 -9.20 -3.71 45.46
N MET A 279 -10.15 -4.65 45.53
CA MET A 279 -11.00 -5.01 44.39
C MET A 279 -11.87 -3.84 43.93
N ILE A 280 -12.42 -3.06 44.87
CA ILE A 280 -13.18 -1.85 44.57
C ILE A 280 -12.30 -0.80 43.89
N GLU A 281 -11.09 -0.56 44.41
CA GLU A 281 -10.15 0.38 43.81
C GLU A 281 -9.73 -0.04 42.39
N LEU A 282 -9.40 -1.32 42.21
CA LEU A 282 -9.05 -1.86 40.90
C LEU A 282 -10.18 -1.67 39.88
N ASN A 283 -11.42 -1.96 40.27
CA ASN A 283 -12.58 -1.80 39.40
C ASN A 283 -12.85 -0.31 39.08
N ARG A 284 -12.65 0.60 40.04
CA ARG A 284 -12.74 2.06 39.79
C ARG A 284 -11.69 2.52 38.78
N VAL A 285 -10.44 2.07 38.92
CA VAL A 285 -9.36 2.41 37.97
C VAL A 285 -9.67 1.86 36.58
N TYR A 286 -10.18 0.63 36.49
CA TYR A 286 -10.60 0.03 35.23
C TYR A 286 -11.73 0.82 34.56
N GLU A 287 -12.81 1.11 35.28
CA GLU A 287 -13.95 1.88 34.74
C GLU A 287 -13.53 3.31 34.34
N HIS A 288 -12.65 3.95 35.11
CA HIS A 288 -12.10 5.26 34.74
C HIS A 288 -11.28 5.21 33.44
N LYS A 289 -10.37 4.24 33.31
CA LYS A 289 -9.61 4.02 32.06
C LYS A 289 -10.53 3.68 30.89
N ARG A 290 -11.57 2.88 31.12
CA ARG A 290 -12.56 2.51 30.10
C ARG A 290 -13.36 3.72 29.63
N GLN A 291 -13.76 4.61 30.54
CA GLN A 291 -14.45 5.86 30.19
C GLN A 291 -13.54 6.82 29.43
N ILE A 292 -12.27 6.94 29.83
CA ILE A 292 -11.27 7.74 29.09
C ILE A 292 -11.04 7.18 27.69
N ASN A 293 -10.89 5.85 27.56
CA ASN A 293 -10.69 5.18 26.27
C ASN A 293 -11.98 5.02 25.45
N SER A 294 -13.15 5.34 26.02
CA SER A 294 -14.43 5.40 25.29
C SER A 294 -14.58 6.68 24.44
N LEU A 295 -13.56 7.54 24.40
CA LEU A 295 -13.53 8.74 23.59
C LEU A 295 -12.58 8.60 22.39
N ASN A 296 -13.16 8.76 21.20
CA ASN A 296 -12.53 9.07 19.91
C ASN A 296 -11.75 7.95 19.19
N ILE A 297 -12.45 6.86 18.83
CA ILE A 297 -12.36 6.46 17.41
C ILE A 297 -13.55 7.10 16.71
N ASP A 298 -13.43 8.41 16.48
CA ASP A 298 -14.32 9.07 15.56
C ASP A 298 -13.95 8.63 14.14
N PHE A 299 -14.48 7.49 13.71
CA PHE A 299 -14.41 7.11 12.30
C PHE A 299 -15.10 8.15 11.42
N SER A 300 -15.99 9.02 11.94
CA SER A 300 -16.66 10.03 11.11
C SER A 300 -15.74 11.15 10.63
N SER A 301 -14.79 11.64 11.45
CA SER A 301 -13.75 12.57 10.98
C SER A 301 -12.74 11.95 10.00
N LEU A 302 -12.57 10.62 10.00
CA LEU A 302 -11.85 9.89 8.95
C LEU A 302 -12.72 9.59 7.71
N VAL A 303 -14.04 9.52 7.87
CA VAL A 303 -15.03 9.24 6.81
C VAL A 303 -15.47 10.52 6.08
N ASP A 304 -15.31 11.72 6.65
CA ASP A 304 -15.65 12.96 5.95
C ASP A 304 -14.72 13.28 4.76
N LYS A 305 -13.53 12.67 4.69
CA LYS A 305 -12.71 12.63 3.46
C LYS A 305 -13.15 11.55 2.46
N ARG A 306 -13.97 10.58 2.88
CA ARG A 306 -14.51 9.50 2.03
C ARG A 306 -15.62 10.00 1.11
N ASN A 307 -16.46 10.92 1.58
CA ASN A 307 -17.58 11.45 0.78
C ASN A 307 -17.16 12.42 -0.33
N SER A 308 -15.96 13.02 -0.26
CA SER A 308 -15.40 13.83 -1.35
C SER A 308 -14.73 13.00 -2.45
N LEU A 309 -14.44 11.72 -2.20
CA LEU A 309 -13.80 10.82 -3.19
C LEU A 309 -14.81 10.10 -4.08
N PHE A 310 -16.08 10.02 -3.68
CA PHE A 310 -17.16 9.35 -4.43
C PHE A 310 -18.24 10.30 -4.98
N LYS A 311 -18.08 11.61 -4.86
CA LYS A 311 -18.91 12.57 -5.60
C LYS A 311 -18.29 12.85 -6.97
N GLN A 312 -18.53 11.95 -7.90
CA GLN A 312 -18.55 12.30 -9.31
C GLN A 312 -19.75 11.67 -10.00
N SER A 313 -20.48 12.54 -10.70
CA SER A 313 -21.26 12.24 -11.91
C SER A 313 -22.66 11.68 -11.70
N ASP A 314 -23.62 12.59 -11.50
CA ASP A 314 -24.90 12.55 -12.24
C ASP A 314 -24.91 13.69 -13.25
#